data_AF-A0A841MZQ0-F1
#
_entry.id   AF-A0A841MZQ0-F1
#
_cell.length_a   1.000
_cell.length_b   1.000
_cell.length_c   1.000
_cell.angle_alpha   90.00
_cell.angle_beta   90.00
_cell.angle_gamma   90.00
#
_symmetry.space_group_name_H-M   'P 1'
#
loop_
_entity.id
_entity.type
_entity.pdbx_description
1 polymer ?
#
loop_
_entity_poly.entity_id
_entity_poly.type
_entity_poly.pdbx_seq_one_letter_code
_entity_poly.pdbx_strand_id
1 'polypeptide(L)'
;MLQNIDLIHRYLSFSIKNQFHLNIDLEGEYTFTQNIVSKKNIIAATFTSTILSYPELKLFLSALITEINNGKCSIDFIRERIRHFEGTEPHPERKII
;
A
#
# COMPACT_ATOMS: atom_id res chain seq x y z
N MET A 1 8.25 -5.56 14.63
CA MET A 1 8.30 -5.81 13.16
C MET A 1 6.90 -5.90 12.57
N LEU A 2 5.97 -6.67 13.17
CA LEU A 2 4.57 -6.80 12.74
C LEU A 2 3.75 -5.49 12.74
N GLN A 3 3.99 -4.58 13.70
CA GLN A 3 3.14 -3.40 13.91
C GLN A 3 3.06 -2.41 12.71
N ASN A 4 4.05 -2.40 11.82
CA ASN A 4 4.04 -1.51 10.65
C ASN A 4 3.58 -2.21 9.37
N ILE A 5 3.51 -3.55 9.37
CA ILE A 5 3.12 -4.34 8.20
C ILE A 5 1.67 -4.05 7.85
N ASP A 6 0.77 -4.11 8.84
CA ASP A 6 -0.65 -3.83 8.65
C ASP A 6 -0.90 -2.39 8.19
N LEU A 7 -0.12 -1.44 8.73
CA LEU A 7 -0.21 -0.03 8.37
C LEU A 7 0.21 0.20 6.91
N ILE A 8 1.32 -0.40 6.50
CA ILE A 8 1.82 -0.34 5.12
C ILE A 8 0.83 -1.01 4.18
N HIS A 9 0.30 -2.17 4.54
CA HIS A 9 -0.69 -2.89 3.73
C HIS A 9 -1.94 -2.03 3.52
N ARG A 10 -2.53 -1.50 4.59
CA ARG A 10 -3.67 -0.58 4.50
C ARG A 10 -3.37 0.65 3.65
N TYR A 11 -2.19 1.23 3.80
CA TYR A 11 -1.77 2.38 3.01
C TYR A 11 -1.69 2.09 1.51
N LEU A 12 -1.10 0.97 1.13
CA LEU A 12 -1.02 0.56 -0.27
C LEU A 12 -2.42 0.30 -0.83
N SER A 13 -3.27 -0.43 -0.10
CA SER A 13 -4.66 -0.70 -0.50
C SER A 13 -5.46 0.59 -0.68
N PHE A 14 -5.40 1.53 0.28
CA PHE A 14 -6.08 2.81 0.16
C PHE A 14 -5.54 3.66 -0.99
N SER A 15 -4.23 3.67 -1.19
CA SER A 15 -3.61 4.44 -2.27
C SER A 15 -4.08 3.93 -3.65
N ILE A 16 -4.22 2.61 -3.81
CA ILE A 16 -4.77 2.01 -5.04
C ILE A 16 -6.26 2.34 -5.20
N LYS A 17 -7.05 2.17 -4.13
CA LYS A 17 -8.48 2.50 -4.13
C LYS A 17 -8.71 3.95 -4.53
N ASN A 18 -7.93 4.88 -3.99
CA ASN A 18 -8.06 6.31 -4.28
C ASN A 18 -7.60 6.67 -5.69
N GLN A 19 -6.50 6.09 -6.19
CA GLN A 19 -5.94 6.46 -7.50
C GLN A 19 -6.69 5.80 -8.66
N PHE A 20 -7.11 4.54 -8.50
CA PHE A 20 -7.66 3.73 -9.60
C PHE A 20 -9.14 3.38 -9.40
N HIS A 21 -9.75 3.68 -8.25
CA HIS A 21 -11.10 3.24 -7.89
C HIS A 21 -11.24 1.71 -7.89
N LEU A 22 -10.15 1.00 -7.60
CA LEU A 22 -10.10 -0.47 -7.56
C LEU A 22 -9.89 -0.96 -6.14
N ASN A 23 -10.61 -2.01 -5.77
CA ASN A 23 -10.32 -2.77 -4.55
C ASN A 23 -9.60 -4.06 -4.96
N ILE A 24 -8.28 -4.12 -4.73
CA ILE A 24 -7.42 -5.22 -5.14
C ILE A 24 -6.83 -5.87 -3.91
N ASP A 25 -6.88 -7.19 -3.89
CA ASP A 25 -6.18 -7.98 -2.90
C ASP A 25 -4.66 -7.92 -3.18
N LEU A 26 -3.90 -7.51 -2.18
CA LEU A 26 -2.44 -7.39 -2.26
C LEU A 26 -1.72 -8.60 -1.68
N GLU A 27 -2.45 -9.64 -1.26
CA GLU A 27 -1.86 -10.89 -0.82
C GLU A 27 -0.97 -11.49 -1.92
N GLY A 28 0.29 -11.76 -1.59
CA GLY A 28 1.27 -12.32 -2.54
C GLY A 28 1.79 -11.34 -3.61
N GLU A 29 1.31 -10.09 -3.65
CA GLU A 29 1.78 -9.08 -4.60
C GLU A 29 3.12 -8.45 -4.18
N TYR A 30 3.44 -8.54 -2.89
CA TYR A 30 4.73 -8.18 -2.33
C TYR A 30 5.02 -9.00 -1.07
N THR A 31 6.28 -9.00 -0.65
CA THR A 31 6.70 -9.59 0.62
C THR A 31 7.58 -8.65 1.42
N PHE A 32 7.46 -8.71 2.74
CA PHE A 32 8.45 -8.10 3.63
C PHE A 32 9.67 -9.04 3.73
N THR A 33 10.85 -8.52 3.48
CA THR A 33 12.09 -9.29 3.51
C THR A 33 13.25 -8.41 3.96
N GLN A 34 14.43 -9.01 4.13
CA GLN A 34 15.64 -8.30 4.46
C GLN A 34 16.53 -8.17 3.23
N ASN A 35 16.97 -6.94 2.93
CA ASN A 35 17.96 -6.72 1.90
C ASN A 35 19.27 -7.44 2.27
N ILE A 36 19.78 -8.27 1.37
CA ILE A 36 20.92 -9.16 1.66
C ILE A 36 22.19 -8.39 1.99
N VAL A 37 22.40 -7.23 1.35
CA VAL A 37 23.61 -6.41 1.48
C VAL A 37 23.51 -5.49 2.69
N SER A 38 22.48 -4.64 2.74
CA SER A 38 22.35 -3.60 3.79
C SER A 38 21.75 -4.12 5.10
N LYS A 39 21.20 -5.35 5.12
CA LYS A 39 20.47 -5.93 6.24
C LYS A 39 19.24 -5.12 6.69
N LYS A 40 18.79 -4.15 5.89
CA LYS A 40 17.57 -3.38 6.15
C LYS A 40 16.33 -4.18 5.76
N ASN A 41 15.26 -4.05 6.54
CA ASN A 41 13.95 -4.57 6.14
C ASN A 41 13.41 -3.74 4.97
N ILE A 42 12.94 -4.43 3.94
CA ILE A 42 12.40 -3.85 2.71
C ILE A 42 11.11 -4.58 2.33
N ILE A 43 10.35 -3.95 1.44
CA ILE A 43 9.26 -4.56 0.71
C ILE A 43 9.81 -4.97 -0.67
N ALA A 44 9.73 -6.25 -1.00
CA ALA A 44 10.07 -6.76 -2.33
C ALA A 44 8.79 -7.03 -3.10
N ALA A 45 8.66 -6.44 -4.29
CA ALA A 45 7.53 -6.71 -5.18
C ALA A 45 7.64 -8.12 -5.77
N THR A 46 6.56 -8.88 -5.70
CA THR A 46 6.44 -10.24 -6.25
C THR A 46 5.38 -10.35 -7.34
N PHE A 47 4.69 -9.24 -7.64
CA PHE A 47 3.59 -9.04 -8.58
C PHE A 47 3.14 -10.26 -9.37
N THR A 48 1.93 -10.72 -9.06
CA THR A 48 1.27 -11.81 -9.79
C THR A 48 0.73 -11.32 -11.14
N SER A 49 0.15 -12.24 -11.92
CA SER A 49 -0.53 -11.90 -13.17
C SER A 49 -1.61 -10.83 -12.99
N THR A 50 -2.22 -10.73 -11.80
CA THR A 50 -3.22 -9.71 -11.49
C THR A 50 -2.64 -8.32 -11.67
N ILE A 51 -1.55 -7.99 -10.97
CA ILE A 51 -0.90 -6.67 -11.08
C ILE A 51 -0.18 -6.52 -12.43
N LEU A 52 0.45 -7.58 -12.94
CA LEU A 52 1.17 -7.51 -14.21
C LEU A 52 0.25 -7.24 -15.42
N SER A 53 -1.03 -7.57 -15.34
CA SER A 53 -2.03 -7.28 -16.39
C SER A 53 -2.44 -5.81 -16.44
N TYR A 54 -2.09 -5.00 -15.43
CA TYR A 54 -2.39 -3.57 -15.36
C TYR A 54 -1.08 -2.76 -15.22
N PRO A 55 -0.45 -2.37 -16.35
CA PRO A 55 0.87 -1.72 -16.33
C PRO A 55 0.95 -0.44 -15.49
N GLU A 56 -0.11 0.36 -15.50
CA GLU A 56 -0.19 1.60 -14.72
C GLU A 56 -0.24 1.33 -13.21
N LEU A 57 -1.02 0.33 -12.80
CA LEU A 57 -1.10 -0.11 -11.41
C LEU A 57 0.23 -0.68 -10.94
N LYS A 58 0.87 -1.52 -11.76
CA LYS A 58 2.21 -2.05 -11.48
C LYS A 58 3.22 -0.92 -11.26
N LEU A 59 3.24 0.08 -12.16
CA LEU A 59 4.14 1.22 -12.05
C LEU A 59 3.88 2.02 -10.76
N PHE A 60 2.61 2.28 -10.46
CA PHE A 60 2.20 2.99 -9.25
C PHE A 60 2.62 2.26 -7.96
N LEU A 61 2.30 0.97 -7.83
CA LEU A 61 2.73 0.16 -6.68
C LEU A 61 4.25 0.10 -6.55
N SER A 62 4.97 -0.05 -7.66
CA SER A 62 6.43 -0.06 -7.67
C SER A 62 7.01 1.23 -7.12
N ALA A 63 6.42 2.38 -7.49
CA ALA A 63 6.84 3.68 -7.00
C ALA A 63 6.62 3.82 -5.49
N LEU A 64 5.42 3.46 -5.00
CA LEU A 64 5.12 3.50 -3.55
C LEU A 64 6.05 2.60 -2.74
N ILE A 65 6.27 1.36 -3.19
CA ILE A 65 7.21 0.43 -2.56
C ILE A 65 8.62 1.01 -2.52
N THR A 66 9.05 1.64 -3.62
CA THR A 66 10.37 2.27 -3.72
C THR A 66 10.51 3.46 -2.75
N GLU A 67 9.48 4.29 -2.62
CA GLU A 67 9.47 5.41 -1.68
C GLU A 67 9.54 4.94 -0.22
N ILE A 68 8.81 3.88 0.12
CA ILE A 68 8.87 3.25 1.44
C ILE A 68 10.27 2.69 1.71
N ASN A 69 10.83 1.91 0.78
CA ASN A 69 12.15 1.30 0.92
C ASN A 69 13.27 2.33 1.05
N ASN A 70 13.14 3.50 0.40
CA ASN A 70 14.09 4.59 0.48
C ASN A 70 13.90 5.48 1.73
N GLY A 71 12.93 5.18 2.59
CA GLY A 71 12.65 5.95 3.80
C GLY A 71 12.04 7.33 3.54
N LYS A 72 11.58 7.61 2.31
CA LYS A 72 10.87 8.85 1.97
C LYS A 72 9.44 8.83 2.52
N CYS A 73 8.89 7.64 2.76
CA CYS A 73 7.57 7.43 3.31
C CYS A 73 7.70 7.04 4.79
N SER A 74 7.67 8.03 5.69
CA SER A 74 7.73 7.78 7.15
C SER A 74 6.41 7.18 7.65
N ILE A 75 6.46 6.51 8.80
CA ILE A 75 5.24 5.94 9.42
C ILE A 75 4.21 7.04 9.74
N ASP A 76 4.66 8.23 10.14
CA ASP A 76 3.76 9.34 10.44
C ASP A 76 3.09 9.90 9.19
N PHE A 77 3.84 9.99 8.09
CA PHE A 77 3.28 10.31 6.77
C PHE A 77 2.24 9.27 6.34
N ILE A 78 2.55 7.98 6.48
CA ILE A 78 1.60 6.90 6.16
C ILE A 78 0.30 7.04 6.99
N ARG A 79 0.42 7.29 8.30
CA ARG A 79 -0.73 7.49 9.18
C ARG A 79 -1.56 8.71 8.82
N GLU A 80 -0.92 9.81 8.43
CA GLU A 80 -1.61 11.01 7.97
C GLU A 80 -2.36 10.76 6.66
N ARG A 81 -1.73 10.07 5.71
CA ARG A 81 -2.37 9.70 4.44
C ARG A 81 -3.55 8.77 4.63
N ILE A 82 -3.44 7.73 5.46
CA ILE A 82 -4.57 6.85 5.80
C ILE A 82 -5.73 7.67 6.38
N ARG A 83 -5.47 8.56 7.34
CA ARG A 83 -6.51 9.43 7.93
C ARG A 83 -7.17 10.32 6.89
N HIS A 84 -6.41 10.84 5.92
CA HIS A 84 -6.96 11.64 4.83
C HIS A 84 -7.90 10.81 3.94
N PHE A 85 -7.53 9.57 3.61
CA PHE A 85 -8.37 8.66 2.84
C PHE A 85 -9.64 8.25 3.61
N GLU A 86 -9.53 7.97 4.92
CA GLU A 86 -10.67 7.63 5.76
C GLU A 86 -11.64 8.81 5.97
N GLY A 87 -11.11 10.04 6.01
CA GLY A 87 -11.91 11.26 6.10
C GLY A 87 -12.58 11.69 4.79
N THR A 88 -12.22 11.07 3.66
CA THR A 88 -12.80 11.33 2.33
C THR A 88 -13.74 10.24 1.84
N GLU A 89 -13.82 9.09 2.52
CA GLU A 89 -14.90 8.11 2.29
C GLU A 89 -16.24 8.77 2.67
N PRO A 90 -17.23 8.87 1.75
CA PRO A 90 -18.58 9.21 2.15
C PRO A 90 -19.01 8.17 3.18
N HIS A 91 -19.43 8.62 4.37
CA HIS A 91 -20.10 7.75 5.32
C HIS A 91 -21.17 6.94 4.56
N PRO A 92 -21.16 5.59 4.62
CA PRO A 92 -22.27 4.83 4.08
C PRO A 92 -23.51 5.34 4.80
N GLU A 93 -24.47 5.81 4.00
CA GLU A 93 -25.73 6.36 4.43
C GLU A 93 -26.26 5.54 5.60
N ARG A 94 -26.55 6.24 6.72
CA ARG A 94 -27.28 5.66 7.83
C ARG A 94 -28.50 4.98 7.22
N LYS A 95 -28.54 3.65 7.21
CA LYS A 95 -29.78 2.91 7.04
C LYS A 95 -30.66 3.30 8.22
N ILE A 96 -31.54 4.26 7.98
CA ILE A 96 -32.68 4.51 8.85
C ILE A 96 -33.58 3.29 8.66
N ILE A 97 -33.66 2.47 9.71
CA ILE A 97 -34.71 1.46 9.89
C ILE A 97 -35.89 2.15 10.56
#